data_AF-A0A2U3K2S9-F1
#
_entry.id   AF-A0A2U3K2S9-F1
#
_cell.length_a   1.000
_cell.length_b   1.000
_cell.length_c   1.000
_cell.angle_alpha   90.00
_cell.angle_beta   90.00
_cell.angle_gamma   90.00
#
_symmetry.space_group_name_H-M   'P 1'
#
loop_
_entity.id
_entity.type
_entity.pdbx_description
1 polymer ?
#
loop_
_entity_poly.entity_id
_entity_poly.type
_entity_poly.pdbx_seq_one_letter_code
_entity_poly.pdbx_strand_id
1 'polypeptide(L)' 'MHMRTTLNLDDDLMKTARELTGIQEKTALIHKALRELIQWEAAKGLIAMGGTMPNAKAGRRRRSKKTR' A
#
# COMPACT_ATOMS: atom_id res chain seq x y z
N MET A 1 6.86 2.97 -17.22
CA MET A 1 6.42 1.97 -18.21
C MET A 1 4.94 1.71 -17.99
N HIS A 2 4.11 1.80 -19.03
CA HIS A 2 2.70 1.41 -18.96
C HIS A 2 2.55 0.08 -19.69
N MET A 3 1.90 -0.89 -19.05
CA MET A 3 1.57 -2.18 -19.65
C MET A 3 0.08 -2.18 -19.99
N ARG A 4 -0.26 -2.60 -21.21
CA ARG A 4 -1.65 -2.78 -21.63
C ARG A 4 -2.02 -4.23 -21.45
N THR A 5 -3.07 -4.48 -20.67
CA THR A 5 -3.53 -5.83 -20.33
C THR A 5 -5.03 -5.93 -20.57
N THR A 6 -5.48 -7.07 -21.11
CA THR A 6 -6.90 -7.41 -21.20
C THR A 6 -7.20 -8.42 -20.10
N LEU A 7 -8.16 -8.13 -19.23
CA LEU A 7 -8.52 -8.94 -18.07
C LEU A 7 -10.04 -9.06 -17.99
N ASN A 8 -10.55 -10.25 -17.69
CA ASN A 8 -11.95 -10.44 -17.36
C ASN A 8 -12.16 -10.07 -15.89
N LEU A 9 -13.04 -9.11 -15.63
CA LEU A 9 -13.36 -8.62 -14.30
C LEU A 9 -14.86 -8.76 -14.05
N ASP A 10 -15.21 -8.95 -12.78
CA ASP A 10 -16.60 -8.90 -12.34
C ASP A 10 -17.08 -7.43 -12.33
N ASP A 11 -18.14 -7.16 -13.10
CA ASP A 11 -18.70 -5.82 -13.26
C ASP A 11 -19.41 -5.33 -11.99
N ASP A 12 -20.03 -6.22 -11.21
CA ASP A 12 -20.73 -5.85 -9.97
C ASP A 12 -19.72 -5.47 -8.88
N LEU A 13 -18.60 -6.20 -8.82
CA LEU A 13 -17.48 -5.86 -7.94
C LEU A 13 -16.88 -4.50 -8.31
N MET A 14 -16.66 -4.25 -9.60
CA MET A 14 -16.16 -2.98 -10.09
C MET A 14 -17.12 -1.83 -9.77
N LYS A 15 -18.43 -2.03 -9.98
CA LYS A 15 -19.45 -1.02 -9.66
C LYS A 15 -19.43 -0.67 -8.18
N THR A 16 -19.48 -1.66 -7.31
CA THR A 16 -19.44 -1.49 -5.85
C THR A 16 -18.17 -0.75 -5.43
N ALA A 17 -17.02 -1.14 -5.98
CA ALA A 17 -15.74 -0.49 -5.69
C ALA A 17 -15.72 0.98 -6.15
N ARG A 18 -16.34 1.32 -7.29
CA ARG A 18 -16.47 2.73 -7.72
C ARG A 18 -17.39 3.54 -6.81
N GLU A 19 -18.51 2.98 -6.39
CA GLU A 19 -19.46 3.64 -5.50
C GLU A 19 -18.82 3.95 -4.15
N LEU A 20 -18.06 3.00 -3.59
CA LEU A 20 -17.41 3.16 -2.28
C LEU A 20 -16.16 4.05 -2.34
N THR A 21 -15.37 3.99 -3.42
CA THR A 21 -14.09 4.72 -3.51
C THR A 21 -14.20 6.06 -4.22
N GLY A 22 -15.27 6.30 -4.99
CA GLY A 22 -15.44 7.46 -5.87
C GLY A 22 -14.58 7.45 -7.13
N ILE A 23 -13.76 6.42 -7.36
CA ILE A 23 -12.80 6.38 -8.47
C ILE A 23 -13.49 5.84 -9.73
N GLN A 24 -13.67 6.69 -10.74
CA GLN A 24 -14.35 6.31 -11.97
C GLN A 24 -13.44 5.59 -12.98
N GLU A 25 -12.15 5.91 -12.98
CA GLU A 25 -11.20 5.33 -13.92
C GLU A 25 -10.84 3.88 -13.52
N LYS A 26 -11.12 2.92 -14.42
CA LYS A 26 -10.85 1.47 -14.19
C LYS A 26 -9.39 1.21 -13.79
N THR A 27 -8.43 1.81 -14.50
CA THR A 27 -7.00 1.65 -14.25
C THR A 27 -6.59 2.18 -12.89
N ALA A 28 -7.07 3.37 -12.52
CA ALA A 28 -6.79 3.96 -11.21
C ALA A 28 -7.35 3.11 -10.07
N LEU A 29 -8.56 2.56 -10.24
CA LEU A 29 -9.19 1.70 -9.23
C LEU A 29 -8.40 0.39 -9.04
N ILE A 30 -8.01 -0.27 -10.13
CA ILE A 30 -7.21 -1.50 -10.07
C ILE A 30 -5.85 -1.24 -9.43
N HIS A 31 -5.15 -0.17 -9.83
CA HIS A 31 -3.87 0.19 -9.22
C HIS A 31 -4.00 0.50 -7.73
N LYS A 32 -5.08 1.17 -7.31
CA LYS A 32 -5.34 1.42 -5.90
C LYS A 32 -5.55 0.11 -5.14
N ALA A 33 -6.41 -0.78 -5.65
CA ALA A 33 -6.68 -2.08 -5.04
C ALA A 33 -5.40 -2.91 -4.86
N LEU A 34 -4.54 -2.97 -5.89
CA LEU A 34 -3.26 -3.67 -5.80
C LEU A 34 -2.32 -3.06 -4.75
N ARG A 35 -2.23 -1.72 -4.68
CA ARG A 35 -1.41 -1.05 -3.66
C ARG A 35 -1.94 -1.30 -2.26
N GLU A 36 -3.25 -1.29 -2.05
CA GLU A 36 -3.85 -1.61 -0.75
C GLU A 36 -3.57 -3.06 -0.33
N LEU A 37 -3.70 -4.01 -1.26
CA LEU A 37 -3.39 -5.42 -1.00
C LEU A 37 -1.91 -5.60 -0.61
N ILE A 38 -0.99 -4.97 -1.33
CA ILE A 38 0.44 -5.01 -1.01
C ILE A 38 0.71 -4.43 0.38
N GLN A 39 0.11 -3.28 0.70
CA GLN A 39 0.28 -2.65 2.02
C GLN A 39 -0.23 -3.56 3.14
N TRP A 40 -1.37 -4.22 2.94
CA TRP A 40 -1.94 -5.13 3.93
C TRP A 40 -1.05 -6.35 4.18
N GLU A 41 -0.55 -7.00 3.12
CA GLU A 41 0.37 -8.14 3.26
C GLU A 41 1.72 -7.73 3.86
N ALA A 42 2.25 -6.56 3.48
CA ALA A 42 3.45 -6.01 4.10
C ALA A 42 3.24 -5.77 5.61
N ALA A 43 2.09 -5.23 6.00
CA ALA A 43 1.75 -5.03 7.41
C ALA A 43 1.67 -6.37 8.17
N LYS A 44 1.08 -7.42 7.59
CA LYS A 44 1.10 -8.77 8.19
C LYS A 44 2.51 -9.29 8.38
N GLY A 45 3.37 -9.12 7.38
CA GLY A 45 4.79 -9.50 7.47
C GLY A 45 5.52 -8.75 8.58
N LEU A 46 5.28 -7.45 8.71
CA LEU A 46 5.85 -6.64 9.81
C LEU A 46 5.35 -7.09 11.19
N ILE A 47 4.05 -7.40 11.32
CA ILE A 47 3.46 -7.92 12.56
C ILE A 47 4.12 -9.26 12.93
N ALA A 48 4.30 -10.16 11.97
CA ALA A 48 4.95 -11.45 12.19
C ALA A 48 6.43 -11.29 12.60
N MET A 49 7.12 -10.26 12.12
CA MET A 49 8.47 -9.90 12.57
C MET A 49 8.48 -9.16 13.93
N GLY A 50 7.33 -8.73 14.44
CA GLY A 50 7.24 -8.08 15.74
C GLY A 50 7.85 -8.96 16.84
N GLY A 51 8.75 -8.39 17.65
CA GLY A 51 9.40 -9.11 18.73
C GLY A 51 10.54 -10.06 18.33
N THR A 52 10.82 -10.25 17.02
CA THR A 52 11.98 -11.03 16.57
C THR A 52 13.33 -10.38 16.91
N MET A 53 13.34 -9.06 17.17
CA MET A 53 14.52 -8.31 17.61
C MET A 53 14.27 -7.62 18.96
N PRO A 54 14.18 -8.36 20.09
CA PRO A 54 13.83 -7.79 21.40
C PRO A 54 14.88 -6.82 21.95
N ASN A 55 16.13 -6.95 21.49
CA ASN A 55 17.25 -6.10 21.91
C ASN A 55 17.57 -4.98 20.90
N ALA A 56 16.67 -4.72 19.93
CA ALA A 56 16.87 -3.65 18.96
C ALA A 56 16.98 -2.29 19.65
N LYS A 57 18.07 -1.56 19.39
CA LYS A 57 18.31 -0.20 19.90
C LYS A 57 18.17 0.80 18.76
N ALA A 58 17.43 1.87 18.98
CA ALA A 58 17.31 2.96 18.00
C ALA A 58 18.69 3.56 17.69
N GLY A 59 18.97 3.83 16.41
CA GLY A 59 20.19 4.51 15.99
C GLY A 59 20.29 5.94 16.53
N ARG A 60 21.51 6.48 16.62
CA ARG A 60 21.73 7.87 17.08
C ARG A 60 20.99 8.87 16.18
N ARG A 61 20.10 9.69 16.75
CA ARG A 61 19.40 10.74 16.02
C ARG A 61 20.41 11.78 15.50
N ARG A 62 20.54 11.92 14.17
CA ARG A 62 21.25 13.06 13.57
C ARG A 62 20.38 14.31 13.73
N ARG A 63 20.83 15.26 14.55
CA ARG A 63 20.24 16.61 14.61
C ARG A 63 20.99 17.49 13.62
N SER A 64 20.28 18.18 12.72
CA SER A 64 20.88 19.28 11.95
C SER A 64 21.35 20.37 12.93
N LYS A 65 22.50 20.99 12.63
CA LYS A 65 22.95 22.15 13.40
C LYS A 65 21.87 23.24 13.28
N LYS A 66 21.48 23.85 14.41
CA LYS A 66 20.65 25.05 14.41
C LYS A 66 21.40 26.11 13.60
N THR A 67 20.87 26.50 12.44
CA THR A 67 21.27 27.74 11.78
C THR A 67 20.77 28.88 12.67
N ARG A 68 21.68 29.65 13.23
CA ARG A 68 21.37 30.91 13.94
C ARG A 68 21.25 32.02 12.91
#